data_AF-A0A3B9MKA5-F1
#
_entry.id   AF-A0A3B9MKA5-F1
#
_cell.length_a   1.000
_cell.length_b   1.000
_cell.length_c   1.000
_cell.angle_alpha   90.00
_cell.angle_beta   90.00
_cell.angle_gamma   90.00
#
_symmetry.space_group_name_H-M   'P 1'
#
loop_
_entity.id
_entity.type
_entity.pdbx_description
1 polymer ?
#
loop_
_entity_poly.entity_id
_entity_poly.type
_entity_poly.pdbx_seq_one_letter_code
_entity_poly.pdbx_strand_id
1 'polypeptide(L)'
;RGYSAIICVMLGTGVGGGIILDGKLWRGADGSAAEIGHMGVDPFAGVACACGSHGCLEVYASATAIVRMTREARPRYPNSLLHMTEDLNSEKVYQAGLEGDELSLEVFRRMGVYLGIGVASLINILNPEIVVIGGGLSNGWDLFAKH
;
A
#
# COMPACT_ATOMS: atom_id res chain seq x y z
N ARG A 1 -13.28 -17.85 -18.25
CA ARG A 1 -13.13 -18.85 -17.15
C ARG A 1 -12.93 -18.07 -15.87
N GLY A 2 -13.52 -18.49 -14.75
CA GLY A 2 -13.31 -17.84 -13.45
C GLY A 2 -12.07 -18.39 -12.76
N TYR A 3 -11.50 -17.62 -11.83
CA TYR A 3 -10.44 -18.05 -10.93
C TYR A 3 -11.05 -18.57 -9.62
N SER A 4 -10.42 -19.56 -9.01
CA SER A 4 -10.84 -20.20 -7.76
C SER A 4 -9.92 -19.87 -6.59
N ALA A 5 -8.66 -19.49 -6.85
CA ALA A 5 -7.71 -18.98 -5.86
C ALA A 5 -7.34 -17.52 -6.17
N ILE A 6 -7.90 -16.57 -5.41
CA ILE A 6 -7.78 -15.13 -5.65
C ILE A 6 -7.35 -14.43 -4.36
N ILE A 7 -6.45 -13.46 -4.48
CA ILE A 7 -6.15 -12.51 -3.42
C ILE A 7 -6.58 -11.12 -3.86
N CYS A 8 -7.34 -10.42 -3.05
CA CYS A 8 -7.73 -9.04 -3.25
C CYS A 8 -7.02 -8.16 -2.22
N VAL A 9 -6.33 -7.12 -2.68
CA VAL A 9 -5.67 -6.10 -1.86
C VAL A 9 -6.32 -4.76 -2.18
N MET A 10 -6.91 -4.11 -1.17
CA MET A 10 -7.64 -2.85 -1.34
C MET A 10 -6.88 -1.70 -0.69
N LEU A 11 -6.39 -0.77 -1.52
CA LEU A 11 -5.58 0.36 -1.12
C LEU A 11 -6.47 1.61 -0.97
N GLY A 12 -6.70 2.04 0.26
CA GLY A 12 -7.55 3.19 0.59
C GLY A 12 -6.96 4.01 1.72
N THR A 13 -7.81 4.47 2.66
CA THR A 13 -7.35 5.10 3.91
C THR A 13 -6.36 4.21 4.66
N GLY A 14 -6.63 2.90 4.63
CA GLY A 14 -5.79 1.81 5.11
C GLY A 14 -5.53 0.76 4.02
N VAL A 15 -5.11 -0.44 4.42
CA VAL A 15 -4.92 -1.58 3.49
C VAL A 15 -5.80 -2.76 3.93
N GLY A 16 -6.84 -3.03 3.12
CA GLY A 16 -7.73 -4.17 3.33
C GLY A 16 -7.33 -5.39 2.50
N GLY A 17 -7.78 -6.56 2.92
CA GLY A 17 -7.54 -7.82 2.22
C GLY A 17 -8.77 -8.70 2.11
N GLY A 18 -8.76 -9.57 1.10
CA GLY A 18 -9.73 -10.64 0.96
C GLY A 18 -9.11 -11.81 0.21
N ILE A 19 -9.41 -13.04 0.63
CA ILE A 19 -8.86 -14.24 0.00
C ILE A 19 -10.03 -15.14 -0.39
N ILE A 20 -10.02 -15.63 -1.63
CA ILE A 20 -10.95 -16.62 -2.14
C ILE A 20 -10.16 -17.89 -2.40
N LEU A 21 -10.58 -19.01 -1.80
CA LEU A 21 -10.02 -20.35 -2.03
C LEU A 21 -11.16 -21.30 -2.40
N ASP A 22 -10.94 -22.16 -3.39
CA ASP A 22 -11.97 -23.05 -3.95
C ASP A 22 -13.27 -22.32 -4.33
N GLY A 23 -13.14 -21.09 -4.82
CA GLY A 23 -14.27 -20.24 -5.18
C GLY A 23 -15.11 -19.74 -3.99
N LYS A 24 -14.62 -19.88 -2.75
CA LYS A 24 -15.28 -19.44 -1.52
C LYS A 24 -14.44 -18.39 -0.80
N LEU A 25 -15.11 -17.38 -0.23
CA LEU A 25 -14.45 -16.40 0.63
C LEU A 25 -13.89 -17.10 1.87
N TRP A 26 -12.57 -17.00 2.05
CA TRP A 26 -11.89 -17.49 3.22
C TRP A 26 -11.99 -16.46 4.34
N ARG A 27 -12.62 -16.87 5.46
CA ARG A 27 -12.91 -16.01 6.61
C ARG A 27 -12.04 -16.33 7.84
N GLY A 28 -11.25 -17.40 7.80
CA GLY A 28 -10.47 -17.86 8.95
C GLY A 28 -11.33 -18.50 10.04
N ALA A 29 -10.74 -18.66 11.22
CA ALA A 29 -11.37 -19.38 12.34
C ALA A 29 -12.54 -18.61 12.98
N ASP A 30 -12.45 -17.29 13.05
CA ASP A 30 -13.39 -16.40 13.76
C ASP A 30 -14.01 -15.32 12.87
N GLY A 31 -13.66 -15.29 11.58
CA GLY A 31 -14.10 -14.24 10.66
C GLY A 31 -13.04 -13.18 10.33
N SER A 32 -11.89 -13.20 11.02
CA SER A 32 -10.86 -12.16 10.94
C SER A 32 -9.69 -12.51 10.01
N ALA A 33 -9.89 -13.40 9.03
CA ALA A 33 -8.83 -13.67 8.05
C ALA A 33 -8.61 -12.51 7.08
N ALA A 34 -7.45 -12.54 6.42
CA ALA A 34 -7.05 -11.61 5.38
C ALA A 34 -6.83 -10.15 5.85
N GLU A 35 -6.37 -9.97 7.10
CA GLU A 35 -5.83 -8.71 7.63
C GLU A 35 -4.46 -8.35 7.00
N ILE A 36 -4.44 -8.25 5.66
CA ILE A 36 -3.24 -8.04 4.83
C ILE A 36 -2.51 -6.74 5.22
N GLY A 37 -3.25 -5.69 5.57
CA GLY A 37 -2.67 -4.42 6.00
C GLY A 37 -1.79 -4.53 7.24
N HIS A 38 -1.99 -5.55 8.08
CA HIS A 38 -1.25 -5.76 9.32
C HIS A 38 -0.07 -6.73 9.17
N MET A 39 0.17 -7.27 7.98
CA MET A 39 1.39 -8.05 7.69
C MET A 39 2.64 -7.21 7.93
N GLY A 40 3.62 -7.75 8.67
CA GLY A 40 4.92 -7.11 8.86
C GLY A 40 5.74 -7.15 7.57
N VAL A 41 6.09 -5.98 7.03
CA VAL A 41 6.90 -5.82 5.82
C VAL A 41 8.20 -5.04 6.06
N ASP A 42 8.40 -4.54 7.28
CA ASP A 42 9.64 -3.87 7.70
C ASP A 42 10.24 -4.56 8.94
N PRO A 43 11.38 -5.26 8.80
CA PRO A 43 11.97 -6.03 9.88
C PRO A 43 12.82 -5.21 10.88
N PHE A 44 13.08 -3.91 10.64
CA PHE A 44 14.06 -3.14 11.41
C PHE A 44 13.43 -2.11 12.37
N ALA A 45 12.43 -2.53 13.15
CA ALA A 45 11.63 -1.64 14.02
C ALA A 45 10.93 -0.52 13.22
N GLY A 46 10.12 -0.93 12.24
CA GLY A 46 9.38 -0.03 11.36
C GLY A 46 8.36 0.88 12.08
N VAL A 47 7.62 1.66 11.30
CA VAL A 47 6.67 2.65 11.83
C VAL A 47 5.59 1.97 12.69
N ALA A 48 5.26 2.58 13.83
CA ALA A 48 4.20 2.09 14.72
C ALA A 48 2.84 2.05 14.00
N CYS A 49 2.11 0.95 14.19
CA CYS A 49 0.78 0.74 13.64
C CYS A 49 -0.29 0.88 14.73
N ALA A 50 -1.48 1.36 14.35
CA ALA A 50 -2.62 1.49 15.27
C ALA A 50 -3.09 0.14 15.84
N CYS A 51 -2.76 -0.99 15.20
CA CYS A 51 -3.05 -2.32 15.73
C CYS A 51 -2.16 -2.72 16.92
N GLY A 52 -1.14 -1.91 17.27
CA GLY A 52 -0.20 -2.16 18.37
C GLY A 52 1.14 -2.78 17.94
N SER A 53 1.28 -3.18 16.66
CA SER A 53 2.54 -3.70 16.09
C SER A 53 3.38 -2.60 15.43
N HIS A 54 4.48 -2.98 14.77
CA HIS A 54 5.38 -2.10 14.02
C HIS A 54 5.62 -2.67 12.61
N GLY A 55 5.81 -1.79 11.63
CA GLY A 55 6.23 -2.20 10.29
C GLY A 55 5.14 -2.91 9.47
N CYS A 56 3.87 -2.70 9.80
CA CYS A 56 2.73 -3.23 9.04
C CYS A 56 2.67 -2.67 7.61
N LEU A 57 2.18 -3.44 6.64
CA LEU A 57 2.04 -2.98 5.25
C LEU A 57 1.22 -1.69 5.13
N GLU A 58 0.16 -1.55 5.91
CA GLU A 58 -0.72 -0.38 5.92
C GLU A 58 0.02 0.92 6.20
N VAL A 59 1.05 0.90 7.07
CA VAL A 59 1.79 2.11 7.39
C VAL A 59 2.76 2.53 6.28
N TYR A 60 2.82 1.80 5.16
CA TYR A 60 3.61 2.16 3.98
C TYR A 60 2.79 2.25 2.69
N ALA A 61 1.70 1.47 2.56
CA ALA A 61 0.94 1.32 1.31
C ALA A 61 -0.52 1.81 1.41
N SER A 62 -0.78 2.84 2.21
CA SER A 62 -2.11 3.46 2.35
C SER A 62 -2.09 4.97 2.05
N ALA A 63 -3.27 5.58 1.90
CA ALA A 63 -3.38 7.01 1.61
C ALA A 63 -2.84 7.85 2.78
N THR A 64 -3.08 7.38 4.01
CA THR A 64 -2.53 8.01 5.21
C THR A 64 -1.01 7.88 5.27
N ALA A 65 -0.46 6.72 4.86
CA ALA A 65 0.99 6.52 4.75
C ALA A 65 1.64 7.43 3.71
N ILE A 66 1.05 7.60 2.52
CA ILE A 66 1.55 8.51 1.48
C ILE A 66 1.67 9.94 2.03
N VAL A 67 0.62 10.45 2.68
CA VAL A 67 0.61 11.80 3.26
C VAL A 67 1.67 11.93 4.36
N ARG A 68 1.78 10.94 5.25
CA ARG A 68 2.78 10.92 6.31
C ARG A 68 4.20 10.94 5.75
N MET A 69 4.53 10.00 4.85
CA MET A 69 5.85 9.89 4.23
C MET A 69 6.21 11.15 3.44
N THR A 70 5.24 11.77 2.78
CA THR A 70 5.44 13.05 2.10
C THR A 70 5.83 14.13 3.12
N ARG A 71 5.07 14.30 4.20
CA ARG A 71 5.37 15.29 5.27
C ARG A 71 6.75 15.07 5.88
N GLU A 72 7.12 13.83 6.18
CA GLU A 72 8.44 13.46 6.72
C GLU A 72 9.58 13.79 5.74
N ALA A 73 9.35 13.61 4.44
CA ALA A 73 10.38 13.83 3.42
C ALA A 73 10.46 15.28 2.92
N ARG A 74 9.39 16.09 3.04
CA ARG A 74 9.31 17.50 2.59
C ARG A 74 10.55 18.36 2.87
N PRO A 75 11.16 18.35 4.08
CA PRO A 75 12.33 19.19 4.36
C PRO A 75 13.55 18.90 3.45
N ARG A 76 13.62 17.70 2.87
CA ARG A 76 14.69 17.28 1.95
C ARG A 76 14.45 17.72 0.50
N TYR A 77 13.25 18.19 0.18
CA TYR A 77 12.84 18.57 -1.17
C TYR A 77 12.26 20.01 -1.17
N PRO A 78 13.11 21.04 -1.04
CA PRO A 78 12.66 22.44 -0.97
C PRO A 78 11.99 22.94 -2.26
N ASN A 79 12.31 22.33 -3.40
CA ASN A 79 11.76 22.70 -4.72
C ASN A 79 10.52 21.88 -5.11
N SER A 80 10.03 21.01 -4.22
CA SER A 80 8.86 20.18 -4.53
C SER A 80 7.60 21.03 -4.65
N LEU A 81 6.71 20.66 -5.58
CA LEU A 81 5.37 21.22 -5.70
C LEU A 81 4.57 21.06 -4.40
N LEU A 82 4.92 20.04 -3.61
CA LEU A 82 4.29 19.70 -2.35
C LEU A 82 4.93 20.42 -1.17
N HIS A 83 6.01 21.22 -1.34
CA HIS A 83 6.79 21.76 -0.22
C HIS A 83 5.99 22.72 0.68
N MET A 84 5.09 23.53 0.10
CA MET A 84 4.28 24.53 0.80
C MET A 84 2.78 24.23 0.84
N THR A 85 2.33 23.10 0.27
CA THR A 85 0.92 22.67 0.32
C THR A 85 0.42 22.43 1.74
N GLU A 86 -0.53 23.23 2.23
CA GLU A 86 -1.08 23.08 3.60
C GLU A 86 -2.09 21.94 3.69
N ASP A 87 -2.99 21.83 2.71
CA ASP A 87 -4.07 20.84 2.63
C ASP A 87 -3.62 19.56 1.88
N LEU A 88 -2.49 19.00 2.32
CA LEU A 88 -1.90 17.82 1.71
C LEU A 88 -2.80 16.58 1.86
N ASN A 89 -3.11 15.95 0.72
CA ASN A 89 -3.80 14.67 0.64
C ASN A 89 -3.14 13.78 -0.42
N SER A 90 -3.48 12.48 -0.45
CA SER A 90 -2.84 11.51 -1.35
C SER A 90 -3.08 11.82 -2.83
N GLU A 91 -4.21 12.43 -3.19
CA GLU A 91 -4.52 12.81 -4.58
C GLU A 91 -3.59 13.93 -5.06
N LYS A 92 -3.32 14.95 -4.24
CA LYS A 92 -2.34 16.00 -4.57
C LYS A 92 -0.94 15.44 -4.73
N VAL A 93 -0.55 14.49 -3.86
CA VAL A 93 0.74 13.81 -4.00
C VAL A 93 0.78 13.07 -5.34
N TYR A 94 -0.27 12.33 -5.69
CA TYR A 94 -0.38 11.67 -6.99
C TYR A 94 -0.24 12.63 -8.17
N GLN A 95 -0.98 13.75 -8.19
CA GLN A 95 -0.89 14.74 -9.26
C GLN A 95 0.52 15.32 -9.41
N ALA A 96 1.18 15.67 -8.29
CA ALA A 96 2.57 16.12 -8.32
C ALA A 96 3.51 15.06 -8.94
N GLY A 97 3.25 13.78 -8.69
CA GLY A 97 4.01 12.68 -9.28
C GLY A 97 3.82 12.56 -10.81
N LEU A 98 2.61 12.82 -11.31
CA LEU A 98 2.35 12.91 -12.75
C LEU A 98 3.07 14.08 -13.41
N GLU A 99 3.30 15.16 -12.66
CA GLU A 99 4.10 16.32 -13.09
C GLU A 99 5.62 16.09 -12.94
N GLY A 100 6.03 14.92 -12.43
CA GLY A 100 7.45 14.56 -12.28
C GLY A 100 8.10 15.06 -10.99
N ASP A 101 7.33 15.46 -9.98
CA ASP A 101 7.83 15.89 -8.67
C ASP A 101 8.63 14.78 -7.97
N GLU A 102 9.90 15.04 -7.69
CA GLU A 102 10.83 14.04 -7.14
C GLU A 102 10.40 13.50 -5.76
N LEU A 103 9.80 14.35 -4.91
CA LEU A 103 9.31 13.95 -3.60
C LEU A 103 8.16 12.96 -3.75
N SER A 104 7.18 13.26 -4.59
CA SER A 104 6.07 12.36 -4.88
C SER A 104 6.56 11.03 -5.45
N LEU A 105 7.44 11.07 -6.46
CA LEU A 105 7.98 9.86 -7.09
C LEU A 105 8.72 8.98 -6.07
N GLU A 106 9.51 9.57 -5.16
CA GLU A 106 10.18 8.82 -4.09
C GLU A 106 9.18 8.17 -3.12
N VAL A 107 8.10 8.87 -2.77
CA VAL A 107 7.04 8.34 -1.89
C VAL A 107 6.34 7.15 -2.55
N PHE A 108 5.95 7.27 -3.82
CA PHE A 108 5.31 6.16 -4.55
C PHE A 108 6.26 4.99 -4.80
N ARG A 109 7.55 5.26 -5.04
CA ARG A 109 8.57 4.21 -5.13
C ARG A 109 8.66 3.41 -3.84
N ARG A 110 8.72 4.09 -2.68
CA ARG A 110 8.74 3.41 -1.37
C ARG A 110 7.47 2.59 -1.16
N MET A 111 6.29 3.16 -1.45
CA MET A 111 5.02 2.43 -1.39
C MET A 111 5.05 1.16 -2.25
N GLY A 112 5.51 1.26 -3.49
CA GLY A 112 5.62 0.13 -4.43
C GLY A 112 6.48 -1.00 -3.88
N VAL A 113 7.66 -0.69 -3.36
CA VAL A 113 8.56 -1.67 -2.75
C VAL A 113 7.90 -2.41 -1.58
N TYR A 114 7.28 -1.70 -0.64
CA TYR A 114 6.63 -2.35 0.51
C TYR A 114 5.39 -3.17 0.10
N LEU A 115 4.60 -2.66 -0.85
CA LEU A 115 3.48 -3.40 -1.43
C LEU A 115 3.97 -4.68 -2.13
N GLY A 116 5.05 -4.59 -2.90
CA GLY A 116 5.69 -5.72 -3.55
C GLY A 116 6.15 -6.80 -2.56
N ILE A 117 6.78 -6.42 -1.45
CA ILE A 117 7.16 -7.35 -0.36
C ILE A 117 5.93 -8.09 0.18
N GLY A 118 4.86 -7.35 0.48
CA GLY A 118 3.61 -7.93 0.99
C GLY A 118 2.95 -8.89 0.00
N VAL A 119 2.80 -8.45 -1.26
CA VAL A 119 2.19 -9.25 -2.34
C VAL A 119 3.04 -10.49 -2.66
N ALA A 120 4.36 -10.37 -2.74
CA ALA A 120 5.25 -11.50 -2.98
C ALA A 120 5.16 -12.54 -1.85
N SER A 121 5.07 -12.09 -0.60
CA SER A 121 4.86 -12.97 0.55
C SER A 121 3.56 -13.76 0.44
N LEU A 122 2.47 -13.09 0.05
CA LEU A 122 1.17 -13.74 -0.16
C LEU A 122 1.20 -14.73 -1.32
N ILE A 123 1.86 -14.38 -2.42
CA ILE A 123 2.04 -15.28 -3.58
C ILE A 123 2.79 -16.54 -3.15
N ASN A 124 3.90 -16.39 -2.41
CA ASN A 124 4.71 -17.51 -1.96
C ASN A 124 3.97 -18.43 -0.97
N ILE A 125 3.09 -17.88 -0.13
CA ILE A 125 2.35 -18.65 0.89
C ILE A 125 1.12 -19.34 0.28
N LEU A 126 0.38 -18.66 -0.59
CA LEU A 126 -0.94 -19.11 -1.03
C LEU A 126 -0.99 -19.59 -2.47
N ASN A 127 0.03 -19.30 -3.29
CA ASN A 127 0.10 -19.64 -4.71
C ASN A 127 -1.22 -19.35 -5.47
N PRO A 128 -1.72 -18.11 -5.44
CA PRO A 128 -3.00 -17.77 -6.06
C PRO A 128 -2.89 -17.75 -7.59
N GLU A 129 -4.03 -17.88 -8.27
CA GLU A 129 -4.09 -17.74 -9.73
C GLU A 129 -4.00 -16.27 -10.16
N ILE A 130 -4.46 -15.34 -9.29
CA ILE A 130 -4.43 -13.91 -9.54
C ILE A 130 -4.41 -13.10 -8.23
N VAL A 131 -3.70 -11.99 -8.26
CA VAL A 131 -3.78 -10.93 -7.24
C VAL A 131 -4.46 -9.73 -7.87
N VAL A 132 -5.55 -9.26 -7.25
CA VAL A 132 -6.30 -8.08 -7.66
C VAL A 132 -5.95 -6.94 -6.71
N ILE A 133 -5.41 -5.86 -7.26
CA ILE A 133 -5.11 -4.64 -6.51
C ILE A 133 -6.18 -3.60 -6.89
N GLY A 134 -6.90 -3.10 -5.89
CA GLY A 134 -7.97 -2.13 -6.06
C GLY A 134 -7.94 -1.04 -4.99
N GLY A 135 -9.07 -0.32 -4.86
CA GLY A 135 -9.21 0.83 -3.97
C GLY A 135 -8.76 2.15 -4.62
N GLY A 136 -9.05 3.28 -3.97
CA GLY A 136 -8.84 4.61 -4.60
C GLY A 136 -7.39 4.88 -4.99
N LEU A 137 -6.41 4.31 -4.27
CA LEU A 137 -5.00 4.47 -4.59
C LEU A 137 -4.53 3.66 -5.80
N SER A 138 -5.28 2.64 -6.24
CA SER A 138 -4.90 1.88 -7.44
C SER A 138 -4.92 2.75 -8.71
N ASN A 139 -5.59 3.92 -8.68
CA ASN A 139 -5.52 4.90 -9.76
C ASN A 139 -4.10 5.45 -9.98
N GLY A 140 -3.22 5.36 -8.97
CA GLY A 140 -1.81 5.75 -9.08
C GLY A 140 -0.86 4.65 -9.54
N TRP A 141 -1.41 3.55 -10.10
CA TRP A 141 -0.67 2.34 -10.49
C TRP A 141 0.66 2.63 -11.19
N ASP A 142 0.66 3.51 -12.19
CA ASP A 142 1.82 3.78 -13.04
C ASP A 142 3.01 4.38 -12.28
N LEU A 143 2.77 4.97 -11.11
CA LEU A 143 3.83 5.53 -10.27
C LEU A 143 4.53 4.49 -9.38
N PHE A 144 3.86 3.40 -9.03
CA PHE A 144 4.39 2.43 -8.06
C PHE A 144 4.56 1.01 -8.60
N ALA A 145 3.87 0.61 -9.69
CA ALA A 145 3.85 -0.77 -10.17
C ALA A 145 5.19 -1.30 -10.71
N LYS A 146 6.12 -0.41 -11.03
CA LYS A 146 7.44 -0.73 -11.59
C LYS A 146 8.54 -0.93 -10.54
N HIS A 147 8.18 -0.87 -9.25
CA HIS A 147 9.09 -0.88 -8.11
C HIS A 147 8.83 -2.08 -7.21
#